data_AF-Q5DE64-F1
#
_entry.id   AF-Q5DE64-F1
#
_cell.length_a   1.000
_cell.length_b   1.000
_cell.length_c   1.000
_cell.angle_alpha   90.00
_cell.angle_beta   90.00
_cell.angle_gamma   90.00
#
_symmetry.space_group_name_H-M   'P 1'
#
loop_
_entity.id
_entity.type
_entity.pdbx_description
1 polymer ?
#
loop_
_entity_poly.entity_id
_entity_poly.type
_entity_poly.pdbx_seq_one_letter_code
_entity_poly.pdbx_strand_id
1 'polypeptide(L)'
;MLKIAVYIVSLFNLLEAHVTTRNNERIEPLSDEMISFINKHAVSAVGAMSDRICIQSGGKQSVELSAIDLISCCENCGSGCDGGFPGPAWDYWVSHGIVTGGSKENHTGCQPYPFPKCEHHSIGKYPSCGDKIYKTPQCKRKCQKGYTTPYEHDKHYGGISINVIKNESAIQKEIMMYGPVEAYLLIFEDFLNYKSGIYRYTTGSFVGEHYVRIIGWGIENERLIG
;
A
#
# COMPACT_ATOMS: atom_id res chain seq x y z
N MET A 1 13.80 25.60 5.58
CA MET A 1 13.15 24.52 4.80
C MET A 1 13.45 23.20 5.50
N LEU A 2 12.47 22.68 6.23
CA LEU A 2 12.59 21.43 6.97
C LEU A 2 12.63 20.27 5.95
N LYS A 3 13.68 19.44 6.00
CA LYS A 3 13.84 18.28 5.12
C LYS A 3 13.16 17.08 5.79
N ILE A 4 11.97 16.72 5.34
CA ILE A 4 11.29 15.51 5.81
C ILE A 4 11.87 14.30 5.08
N ALA A 5 12.22 13.27 5.83
CA ALA A 5 12.32 11.92 5.33
C ALA A 5 10.92 11.30 5.31
N VAL A 6 10.39 11.02 4.12
CA VAL A 6 9.21 10.15 4.01
C VAL A 6 9.72 8.74 4.33
N TYR A 7 9.34 8.20 5.48
CA TYR A 7 9.63 6.80 5.80
C TYR A 7 8.71 5.92 4.95
N ILE A 8 9.22 5.56 3.78
CA ILE A 8 8.66 4.49 2.96
C ILE A 8 9.19 3.21 3.59
N VAL A 9 8.35 2.47 4.28
CA VAL A 9 8.71 1.14 4.78
C VAL A 9 8.79 0.21 3.57
N SER A 10 9.94 0.21 2.92
CA SER A 10 10.38 -0.79 1.96
C SER A 10 11.34 -1.70 2.71
N LEU A 11 10.81 -2.71 3.38
CA LEU A 11 11.59 -3.65 4.18
C LEU A 11 12.26 -4.69 3.26
N PHE A 12 13.54 -4.46 2.97
CA PHE A 12 14.49 -5.56 2.80
C PHE A 12 15.36 -5.61 4.05
N ASN A 13 15.01 -6.56 4.94
CA ASN A 13 15.68 -6.97 6.17
C ASN A 13 15.57 -6.05 7.39
N LEU A 14 14.84 -6.56 8.39
CA LEU A 14 15.09 -6.43 9.84
C LEU A 14 15.54 -5.05 10.33
N LEU A 15 14.60 -4.11 10.36
CA LEU A 15 14.49 -3.12 11.43
C LEU A 15 13.03 -2.67 11.45
N GLU A 16 12.31 -3.06 12.50
CA GLU A 16 10.91 -2.74 12.68
C GLU A 16 10.70 -1.22 12.63
N ALA A 17 10.09 -0.72 11.56
CA ALA A 17 9.57 0.64 11.53
C ALA A 17 8.29 0.67 12.38
N HIS A 18 8.46 0.95 13.67
CA HIS A 18 7.35 1.15 14.60
C HIS A 18 6.77 2.55 14.42
N VAL A 19 5.52 2.64 14.00
CA VAL A 19 4.70 3.84 14.21
C VAL A 19 3.83 3.58 15.43
N THR A 20 4.17 4.23 16.53
CA THR A 20 3.33 4.27 17.73
C THR A 20 2.27 5.34 17.52
N THR A 21 1.00 4.93 17.37
CA THR A 21 -0.12 5.89 17.40
C THR A 21 -0.35 6.36 18.84
N ARG A 22 -1.13 7.43 19.04
CA ARG A 22 -1.41 8.06 20.34
C ARG A 22 -1.91 7.08 21.43
N ASN A 23 -2.41 5.91 21.04
CA ASN A 23 -2.94 4.86 21.94
C ASN A 23 -1.97 3.70 22.19
N ASN A 24 -0.70 3.80 21.78
CA ASN A 24 0.29 2.72 21.96
C ASN A 24 -0.08 1.43 21.21
N GLU A 25 -0.94 1.51 20.19
CA GLU A 25 -1.26 0.40 19.30
C GLU A 25 -0.08 0.19 18.35
N ARG A 26 0.50 -1.00 18.39
CA ARG A 26 1.58 -1.42 17.50
C ARG A 26 0.98 -1.64 16.12
N ILE A 27 1.22 -0.72 15.18
CA ILE A 27 1.00 -1.01 13.77
C ILE A 27 2.13 -1.97 13.38
N GLU A 28 1.84 -3.27 13.32
CA GLU A 28 2.74 -4.17 12.64
C GLU A 28 2.79 -3.74 11.16
N PRO A 29 3.98 -3.60 10.56
CA PRO A 29 4.05 -3.40 9.14
C PRO A 29 3.28 -4.55 8.49
N LEU A 30 2.21 -4.24 7.74
CA LEU A 30 1.66 -5.19 6.78
C LEU A 30 2.86 -5.79 6.06
N SER A 31 2.96 -7.12 6.21
CA SER A 31 4.12 -7.96 5.93
C SER A 31 4.86 -7.57 4.66
N ASP A 32 6.16 -7.89 4.62
CA ASP A 32 7.18 -7.77 3.55
C ASP A 32 6.76 -8.16 2.10
N GLU A 33 5.56 -7.84 1.64
CA GLU A 33 4.89 -8.58 0.56
C GLU A 33 4.63 -7.77 -0.70
N MET A 34 5.04 -6.51 -0.75
CA MET A 34 4.45 -5.60 -1.72
C MET A 34 5.44 -4.69 -2.42
N ILE A 35 6.58 -5.27 -2.78
CA ILE A 35 7.24 -4.84 -4.01
C ILE A 35 6.73 -5.80 -5.07
N SER A 36 5.49 -5.58 -5.51
CA SER A 36 5.00 -6.10 -6.78
C SER A 36 4.92 -4.88 -7.68
N PHE A 37 5.72 -4.84 -8.75
CA PHE A 37 5.62 -3.74 -9.74
C PHE A 37 4.24 -3.67 -10.40
N ILE A 38 3.45 -4.74 -10.27
CA ILE A 38 2.12 -4.90 -10.82
C ILE A 38 1.12 -4.48 -9.73
N ASN A 39 0.26 -3.50 -10.04
CA ASN A 39 -0.82 -3.00 -9.18
C ASN A 39 -0.44 -2.13 -7.96
N LYS A 40 0.69 -1.43 -8.02
CA LYS A 40 1.22 -0.56 -6.95
C LYS A 40 0.15 0.32 -6.27
N HIS A 41 -0.70 0.98 -7.07
CA HIS A 41 -1.77 1.86 -6.57
C HIS A 41 -2.78 1.08 -5.71
N ALA A 42 -3.33 -0.02 -6.23
CA ALA A 42 -4.38 -0.74 -5.55
C ALA A 42 -3.90 -1.31 -4.22
N VAL A 43 -2.66 -1.81 -4.18
CA VAL A 43 -2.20 -2.41 -2.94
C VAL A 43 -1.81 -1.36 -1.89
N SER A 44 -1.21 -0.25 -2.34
CA SER A 44 -0.98 0.90 -1.46
C SER A 44 -2.29 1.42 -0.88
N ALA A 45 -3.33 1.55 -1.72
CA ALA A 45 -4.68 1.93 -1.33
C ALA A 45 -5.28 0.97 -0.30
N VAL A 46 -5.43 -0.33 -0.62
CA VAL A 46 -6.06 -1.30 0.30
C VAL A 46 -5.27 -1.47 1.59
N GLY A 47 -3.94 -1.34 1.56
CA GLY A 47 -3.11 -1.35 2.76
C GLY A 47 -3.45 -0.17 3.69
N ALA A 48 -3.51 1.04 3.16
CA ALA A 48 -3.89 2.23 3.93
C ALA A 48 -5.35 2.14 4.43
N MET A 49 -6.26 1.64 3.59
CA MET A 49 -7.67 1.44 3.97
C MET A 49 -7.81 0.41 5.11
N SER A 50 -7.09 -0.71 5.04
CA SER A 50 -7.02 -1.72 6.10
C SER A 50 -6.57 -1.12 7.43
N ASP A 51 -5.50 -0.32 7.44
CA ASP A 51 -5.06 0.35 8.66
C ASP A 51 -6.11 1.31 9.20
N ARG A 52 -6.74 2.08 8.30
CA ARG A 52 -7.76 3.06 8.68
C ARG A 52 -8.98 2.38 9.29
N ILE A 53 -9.40 1.23 8.78
CA ILE A 53 -10.47 0.43 9.39
C ILE A 53 -10.10 0.04 10.83
N CYS A 54 -8.85 -0.41 11.04
CA CYS A 54 -8.36 -0.76 12.38
C CYS A 54 -8.32 0.46 13.32
N ILE A 55 -7.64 1.51 12.92
CA ILE A 55 -7.42 2.72 13.73
C ILE A 55 -8.76 3.39 14.07
N GLN A 56 -9.63 3.57 13.08
CA GLN A 56 -10.88 4.31 13.27
C GLN A 56 -11.95 3.50 14.00
N SER A 57 -11.82 2.17 14.00
CA SER A 57 -12.66 1.30 14.83
C SER A 57 -12.13 1.13 16.27
N GLY A 58 -10.97 1.73 16.60
CA GLY A 58 -10.29 1.52 17.88
C GLY A 58 -9.87 0.07 18.08
N GLY A 59 -9.35 -0.56 17.04
CA GLY A 59 -8.88 -1.96 17.04
C GLY A 59 -9.98 -3.02 16.96
N LYS A 60 -11.26 -2.63 16.87
CA LYS A 60 -12.38 -3.59 16.83
C LYS A 60 -12.49 -4.35 15.51
N GLN A 61 -12.00 -3.76 14.43
CA GLN A 61 -11.98 -4.37 13.10
C GLN A 61 -10.54 -4.43 12.60
N SER A 62 -9.99 -5.64 12.43
CA SER A 62 -8.67 -5.83 11.82
C SER A 62 -8.86 -6.73 10.61
N VAL A 63 -8.73 -6.13 9.41
CA VAL A 63 -9.00 -6.80 8.14
C VAL A 63 -7.92 -6.48 7.13
N GLU A 64 -7.58 -7.46 6.32
CA GLU A 64 -6.71 -7.30 5.15
C GLU A 64 -7.62 -7.20 3.91
N LEU A 65 -7.68 -6.02 3.30
CA LEU A 65 -8.52 -5.76 2.14
C LEU A 65 -7.88 -6.28 0.85
N SER A 66 -8.72 -6.87 0.00
CA SER A 66 -8.30 -7.51 -1.23
C SER A 66 -7.87 -6.51 -2.28
N ALA A 67 -6.57 -6.49 -2.57
CA ALA A 67 -6.05 -5.78 -3.72
C ALA A 67 -6.73 -6.26 -5.03
N ILE A 68 -6.97 -7.57 -5.17
CA ILE A 68 -7.47 -8.11 -6.44
C ILE A 68 -8.93 -7.76 -6.72
N ASP A 69 -9.74 -7.61 -5.68
CA ASP A 69 -11.10 -7.09 -5.80
C ASP A 69 -11.07 -5.66 -6.39
N LEU A 70 -10.27 -4.78 -5.78
CA LEU A 70 -10.09 -3.41 -6.27
C LEU A 70 -9.57 -3.36 -7.72
N ILE A 71 -8.50 -4.10 -8.03
CA ILE A 71 -7.86 -4.10 -9.34
C ILE A 71 -8.78 -4.64 -10.44
N SER A 72 -9.50 -5.71 -10.15
CA SER A 72 -10.28 -6.41 -11.17
C SER A 72 -11.68 -5.83 -11.35
N CYS A 73 -12.26 -5.24 -10.30
CA CYS A 73 -13.66 -4.80 -10.29
C CYS A 73 -13.85 -3.28 -10.34
N CYS A 74 -12.82 -2.45 -10.13
CA CYS A 74 -12.93 -1.01 -10.30
C CYS A 74 -12.68 -0.58 -11.75
N GLU A 75 -13.76 -0.37 -12.50
CA GLU A 75 -13.70 0.01 -13.92
C GLU A 75 -13.13 1.43 -14.14
N ASN A 76 -13.27 2.32 -13.15
CA ASN A 76 -12.81 3.71 -13.24
C ASN A 76 -11.43 3.95 -12.59
N CYS A 77 -10.78 2.89 -12.09
CA CYS A 77 -9.49 3.00 -11.41
C CYS A 77 -8.29 2.98 -12.35
N GLY A 78 -8.50 2.75 -13.65
CA GLY A 78 -7.44 2.67 -14.66
C GLY A 78 -7.45 1.34 -15.40
N SER A 79 -6.27 0.78 -15.65
CA SER A 79 -6.06 -0.44 -16.45
C SER A 79 -5.60 -1.63 -15.62
N GLY A 80 -5.91 -1.65 -14.32
CA GLY A 80 -5.57 -2.73 -13.39
C GLY A 80 -4.06 -2.97 -13.29
N CYS A 81 -3.59 -4.11 -13.79
CA CYS A 81 -2.17 -4.51 -13.81
C CYS A 81 -1.29 -3.60 -14.64
N ASP A 82 -1.84 -2.88 -15.61
CA ASP A 82 -1.11 -1.93 -16.44
C ASP A 82 -1.07 -0.51 -15.85
N GLY A 83 -1.63 -0.32 -14.65
CA GLY A 83 -1.60 0.95 -13.93
C GLY A 83 -2.98 1.43 -13.50
N GLY A 84 -3.00 2.43 -12.62
CA GLY A 84 -4.24 3.01 -12.12
C GLY A 84 -4.03 4.26 -11.29
N PHE A 85 -5.14 4.82 -10.83
CA PHE A 85 -5.20 6.13 -10.16
C PHE A 85 -5.69 5.98 -8.72
N PRO A 86 -5.04 6.65 -7.74
CA PRO A 86 -5.38 6.52 -6.33
C PRO A 86 -6.75 7.12 -6.02
N GLY A 87 -7.08 8.31 -6.50
CA GLY A 87 -8.38 8.96 -6.21
C GLY A 87 -9.59 8.05 -6.46
N PRO A 88 -9.78 7.54 -7.69
CA PRO A 88 -10.85 6.60 -8.00
C PRO A 88 -10.83 5.30 -7.18
N ALA A 89 -9.66 4.82 -6.74
CA ALA A 89 -9.58 3.65 -5.87
C ALA A 89 -10.19 3.90 -4.49
N TRP A 90 -9.95 5.08 -3.92
CA TRP A 90 -10.60 5.50 -2.67
C TRP A 90 -12.09 5.77 -2.87
N ASP A 91 -12.49 6.35 -4.00
CA ASP A 91 -13.89 6.53 -4.34
C ASP A 91 -14.62 5.18 -4.50
N TYR A 92 -13.96 4.17 -5.08
CA TYR A 92 -14.48 2.81 -5.19
C TYR A 92 -14.69 2.18 -3.81
N TRP A 93 -13.73 2.34 -2.90
CA TRP A 93 -13.86 1.87 -1.53
C TRP A 93 -15.06 2.50 -0.80
N VAL A 94 -15.34 3.78 -1.02
CA VAL A 94 -16.50 4.46 -0.44
C VAL A 94 -17.82 3.96 -1.07
N SER A 95 -17.86 3.87 -2.40
CA SER A 95 -19.10 3.63 -3.15
C SER A 95 -19.51 2.16 -3.29
N HIS A 96 -18.54 1.26 -3.43
CA HIS A 96 -18.77 -0.17 -3.71
C HIS A 96 -18.19 -1.09 -2.64
N GLY A 97 -17.27 -0.58 -1.82
CA GLY A 97 -16.56 -1.36 -0.82
C GLY A 97 -15.59 -2.38 -1.43
N ILE A 98 -14.75 -2.94 -0.58
CA ILE A 98 -13.72 -3.92 -0.96
C ILE A 98 -13.83 -5.12 -0.01
N VAL A 99 -13.77 -6.34 -0.55
CA VAL A 99 -13.79 -7.57 0.26
C VAL A 99 -12.43 -7.84 0.89
N THR A 100 -12.37 -8.73 1.87
CA THR A 100 -11.10 -9.18 2.46
C THR A 100 -10.30 -10.05 1.47
N GLY A 101 -8.98 -10.06 1.60
CA GLY A 101 -8.13 -10.90 0.76
C GLY A 101 -6.65 -10.64 0.98
N GLY A 102 -5.94 -11.62 1.52
CA GLY A 102 -4.50 -11.52 1.75
C GLY A 102 -3.64 -12.04 0.61
N SER A 103 -2.39 -12.39 0.90
CA SER A 103 -1.46 -12.84 -0.12
C SER A 103 -1.80 -14.20 -0.73
N LYS A 104 -1.15 -14.47 -1.88
CA LYS A 104 -1.22 -15.77 -2.54
C LYS A 104 -0.76 -16.88 -1.62
N GLU A 105 0.23 -16.64 -0.78
CA GLU A 105 0.84 -17.65 0.07
C GLU A 105 -0.08 -18.00 1.24
N ASN A 106 -0.69 -16.99 1.86
CA ASN A 106 -1.51 -17.16 3.05
C ASN A 106 -2.94 -17.62 2.73
N HIS A 107 -3.47 -17.32 1.55
CA HIS A 107 -4.83 -17.70 1.12
C HIS A 107 -5.93 -17.24 2.10
N THR A 108 -5.78 -16.07 2.71
CA THR A 108 -6.73 -15.52 3.70
C THR A 108 -7.80 -14.64 3.06
N GLY A 109 -8.96 -14.54 3.71
CA GLY A 109 -10.06 -13.67 3.29
C GLY A 109 -10.89 -14.18 2.11
N CYS A 110 -11.76 -13.32 1.58
CA CYS A 110 -12.65 -13.64 0.47
C CYS A 110 -11.90 -13.83 -0.85
N GLN A 111 -10.99 -12.92 -1.20
CA GLN A 111 -10.27 -12.93 -2.49
C GLN A 111 -8.76 -12.71 -2.31
N PRO A 112 -7.99 -13.79 -2.02
CA PRO A 112 -6.55 -13.70 -1.95
C PRO A 112 -5.92 -13.25 -3.27
N TYR A 113 -4.78 -12.58 -3.17
CA TYR A 113 -4.00 -12.14 -4.29
C TYR A 113 -3.53 -13.34 -5.14
N PRO A 114 -3.66 -13.32 -6.47
CA PRO A 114 -3.40 -14.50 -7.30
C PRO A 114 -1.93 -14.63 -7.72
N PHE A 115 -1.11 -13.59 -7.52
CA PHE A 115 0.29 -13.55 -7.99
C PHE A 115 1.26 -13.82 -6.84
N PRO A 116 2.29 -14.65 -7.07
CA PRO A 116 3.24 -15.02 -6.02
C PRO A 116 4.14 -13.84 -5.68
N LYS A 117 4.67 -13.84 -4.46
CA LYS A 117 5.77 -12.94 -4.09
C LYS A 117 7.01 -13.21 -4.94
N CYS A 118 7.78 -12.15 -5.17
CA CYS A 118 9.02 -12.24 -5.91
C CYS A 118 9.97 -11.07 -5.57
N GLU A 119 11.26 -11.25 -5.86
CA GLU A 119 12.31 -10.28 -5.61
C GLU A 119 12.52 -9.34 -6.80
N HIS A 120 12.59 -8.04 -6.52
CA HIS A 120 12.86 -7.00 -7.51
C HIS A 120 14.22 -6.36 -7.26
N HIS A 121 15.11 -6.43 -8.26
CA HIS A 121 16.43 -5.76 -8.25
C HIS A 121 17.30 -6.07 -7.01
N SER A 122 17.04 -7.19 -6.35
CA SER A 122 17.74 -7.68 -5.16
C SER A 122 17.80 -9.20 -5.15
N ILE A 123 18.70 -9.77 -4.34
CA ILE A 123 18.74 -11.19 -4.01
C ILE A 123 18.10 -11.34 -2.63
N GLY A 124 17.07 -12.16 -2.53
CA GLY A 124 16.31 -12.36 -1.30
C GLY A 124 15.76 -13.77 -1.15
N LYS A 125 14.69 -13.90 -0.35
CA LYS A 125 14.07 -15.18 0.01
C LYS A 125 13.16 -15.71 -1.11
N TYR A 126 12.59 -14.82 -1.92
CA TYR A 126 11.66 -15.21 -2.97
C TYR A 126 12.39 -15.39 -4.33
N PRO A 127 11.76 -16.05 -5.31
CA PRO A 127 12.30 -16.09 -6.67
C PRO A 127 12.36 -14.69 -7.28
N SER A 128 13.28 -14.46 -8.21
CA SER A 128 13.24 -13.24 -9.03
C SER A 128 11.92 -13.15 -9.80
N CYS A 129 11.35 -11.95 -9.90
CA CYS A 129 10.08 -11.73 -10.59
C CYS A 129 10.11 -12.08 -12.09
N GLY A 130 11.30 -12.08 -12.69
CA GLY A 130 11.49 -12.26 -14.13
C GLY A 130 10.73 -11.21 -14.95
N ASP A 131 10.57 -11.50 -16.24
CA ASP A 131 9.94 -10.58 -17.20
C ASP A 131 8.43 -10.82 -17.36
N LYS A 132 7.84 -11.64 -16.48
CA LYS A 132 6.44 -12.04 -16.62
C LYS A 132 5.53 -10.90 -16.19
N ILE A 133 4.84 -10.31 -17.16
CA ILE A 133 3.78 -9.34 -16.94
C ILE A 133 2.44 -10.08 -16.80
N TYR A 134 1.78 -9.94 -15.66
CA TYR A 134 0.45 -10.51 -15.44
C TYR A 134 -0.62 -9.59 -16.02
N LYS A 135 -1.60 -10.20 -16.71
CA LYS A 135 -2.81 -9.49 -17.14
C LYS A 135 -3.76 -9.30 -15.97
N THR A 136 -4.51 -8.19 -15.99
CA THR A 136 -5.62 -7.92 -15.07
C THR A 136 -6.60 -9.10 -15.08
N PRO A 137 -6.81 -9.77 -13.93
CA PRO A 137 -7.80 -10.83 -13.84
C PRO A 137 -9.21 -10.27 -14.03
N GLN A 138 -10.12 -11.12 -14.50
CA GLN A 138 -11.54 -10.77 -14.59
C GLN A 138 -12.12 -10.50 -13.19
N CYS A 139 -12.96 -9.49 -13.06
CA CYS A 139 -13.75 -9.26 -11.84
C CYS A 139 -14.58 -10.50 -11.52
N LYS A 140 -14.32 -11.11 -10.35
CA LYS A 140 -15.14 -12.21 -9.85
C LYS A 140 -15.88 -11.72 -8.62
N ARG A 141 -17.20 -11.60 -8.69
CA ARG A 141 -18.02 -11.27 -7.51
C ARG A 141 -18.32 -12.52 -6.66
N LYS A 142 -17.25 -13.20 -6.25
CA LYS A 142 -17.31 -14.47 -5.52
C LYS A 142 -16.04 -14.70 -4.71
N CYS A 143 -16.22 -15.12 -3.46
CA CYS A 143 -15.12 -15.53 -2.59
C CYS A 143 -14.54 -16.91 -2.97
N GLN A 144 -13.32 -17.17 -2.53
CA GLN A 144 -12.67 -18.46 -2.68
C GLN A 144 -13.45 -19.60 -2.00
N LYS A 145 -13.24 -20.83 -2.48
CA LYS A 145 -13.90 -22.02 -1.92
C LYS A 145 -13.50 -22.21 -0.46
N GLY A 146 -14.48 -22.48 0.40
CA GLY A 146 -14.26 -22.69 1.83
C GLY A 146 -14.38 -21.42 2.68
N TYR A 147 -14.39 -20.24 2.05
CA TYR A 147 -14.75 -18.99 2.73
C TYR A 147 -16.27 -18.91 2.90
N THR A 148 -16.74 -18.75 4.14
CA THR A 148 -18.17 -18.88 4.48
C THR A 148 -18.98 -17.61 4.23
N THR A 149 -18.35 -16.44 4.33
CA THR A 149 -19.03 -15.16 4.12
C THR A 149 -19.24 -14.91 2.63
N PRO A 150 -20.48 -14.64 2.18
CA PRO A 150 -20.74 -14.27 0.79
C PRO A 150 -20.01 -12.99 0.38
N TYR A 151 -19.63 -12.87 -0.90
CA TYR A 151 -18.86 -11.73 -1.42
C TYR A 151 -19.49 -10.37 -1.07
N GLU A 152 -20.79 -10.20 -1.29
CA GLU A 152 -21.48 -8.92 -0.98
C GLU A 152 -21.52 -8.61 0.52
N HIS A 153 -21.47 -9.63 1.39
CA HIS A 153 -21.49 -9.46 2.85
C HIS A 153 -20.07 -9.30 3.43
N ASP A 154 -19.03 -9.55 2.64
CA ASP A 154 -17.63 -9.36 3.04
C ASP A 154 -17.10 -7.97 2.65
N LYS A 155 -17.92 -7.14 2.02
CA LYS A 155 -17.55 -5.78 1.59
C LYS A 155 -17.37 -4.84 2.79
N HIS A 156 -16.23 -4.15 2.80
CA HIS A 156 -15.88 -3.12 3.77
C HIS A 156 -15.83 -1.77 3.05
N TYR A 157 -16.47 -0.76 3.64
CA TYR A 157 -16.72 0.54 3.00
C TYR A 157 -15.97 1.66 3.70
N GLY A 158 -15.48 2.60 2.89
CA GLY A 158 -14.99 3.88 3.38
C GLY A 158 -16.13 4.85 3.69
N GLY A 159 -15.89 5.79 4.61
CA GLY A 159 -16.84 6.87 4.86
C GLY A 159 -16.77 7.97 3.80
N ILE A 160 -15.57 8.54 3.62
CA ILE A 160 -15.27 9.61 2.65
C ILE A 160 -13.89 9.40 2.03
N SER A 161 -13.71 9.88 0.80
CA SER A 161 -12.43 9.98 0.10
C SER A 161 -12.11 11.46 -0.13
N ILE A 162 -10.90 11.89 0.26
CA ILE A 162 -10.43 13.27 0.07
C ILE A 162 -8.97 13.30 -0.36
N ASN A 163 -8.62 14.29 -1.17
CA ASN A 163 -7.22 14.60 -1.45
C ASN A 163 -6.67 15.48 -0.32
N VAL A 164 -5.56 15.05 0.27
CA VAL A 164 -4.82 15.87 1.23
C VAL A 164 -4.07 16.95 0.47
N ILE A 165 -4.16 18.19 0.94
CA ILE A 165 -3.44 19.31 0.36
C ILE A 165 -1.94 19.03 0.46
N LYS A 166 -1.17 19.37 -0.59
CA LYS A 166 0.30 19.20 -0.66
C LYS A 166 1.03 20.16 0.30
N ASN A 167 0.88 19.91 1.59
CA ASN A 167 1.48 20.65 2.68
C ASN A 167 1.90 19.67 3.78
N GLU A 168 3.16 19.74 4.21
CA GLU A 168 3.73 18.89 5.26
C GLU A 168 2.83 18.78 6.48
N SER A 169 2.48 19.92 7.08
CA SER A 169 1.70 19.92 8.32
C SER A 169 0.27 19.42 8.12
N ALA A 170 -0.31 19.60 6.92
CA ALA A 170 -1.61 19.03 6.59
C ALA A 170 -1.53 17.49 6.51
N ILE A 171 -0.52 16.94 5.84
CA ILE A 171 -0.30 15.50 5.72
C ILE A 171 -0.01 14.88 7.08
N GLN A 172 0.82 15.53 7.89
CA GLN A 172 1.11 15.10 9.26
C GLN A 172 -0.17 15.04 10.10
N LYS A 173 -1.00 16.10 10.06
CA LYS A 173 -2.29 16.12 10.77
C LYS A 173 -3.22 15.02 10.30
N GLU A 174 -3.32 14.80 8.98
CA GLU A 174 -4.15 13.73 8.41
C GLU A 174 -3.73 12.36 8.96
N ILE A 175 -2.43 12.05 8.90
CA ILE A 175 -1.91 10.76 9.37
C ILE A 175 -2.14 10.59 10.88
N MET A 176 -1.90 11.63 11.68
CA MET A 176 -2.10 11.59 13.14
C MET A 176 -3.55 11.39 13.54
N MET A 177 -4.49 11.98 12.81
CA MET A 177 -5.91 11.95 13.18
C MET A 177 -6.63 10.72 12.62
N TYR A 178 -6.26 10.29 11.41
CA TYR A 178 -7.05 9.31 10.66
C TYR A 178 -6.28 8.07 10.25
N GLY A 179 -4.96 8.05 10.43
CA GLY A 179 -4.08 6.93 10.06
C GLY A 179 -3.40 7.11 8.69
N PRO A 180 -2.66 6.08 8.24
CA PRO A 180 -1.83 6.15 7.04
C PRO A 180 -2.52 6.68 5.79
N VAL A 181 -1.76 7.34 4.92
CA VAL A 181 -2.25 7.90 3.65
C VAL A 181 -1.54 7.24 2.48
N GLU A 182 -2.22 7.18 1.33
CA GLU A 182 -1.59 6.83 0.07
C GLU A 182 -0.97 8.07 -0.60
N ALA A 183 0.22 7.90 -1.17
CA ALA A 183 0.90 8.89 -1.99
C ALA A 183 1.57 8.22 -3.19
N TYR A 184 2.02 9.02 -4.15
CA TYR A 184 2.92 8.56 -5.20
C TYR A 184 4.30 9.21 -5.06
N LEU A 185 5.30 8.52 -5.55
CA LEU A 185 6.69 8.93 -5.64
C LEU A 185 7.17 8.79 -7.07
N LEU A 186 7.99 9.73 -7.49
CA LEU A 186 8.76 9.61 -8.71
C LEU A 186 10.01 8.79 -8.41
N ILE A 187 10.19 7.71 -9.16
CA ILE A 187 11.31 6.78 -9.03
C ILE A 187 12.35 7.11 -10.09
N PHE A 188 13.59 7.22 -9.64
CA PHE A 188 14.79 7.42 -10.45
C PHE A 188 15.71 6.21 -10.33
N GLU A 189 16.69 6.06 -11.22
CA GLU A 189 17.58 4.90 -11.26
C GLU A 189 18.36 4.69 -9.95
N ASP A 190 18.74 5.77 -9.25
CA ASP A 190 19.43 5.69 -7.97
C ASP A 190 18.57 5.09 -6.84
N PHE A 191 17.25 5.31 -6.87
CA PHE A 191 16.31 4.69 -5.92
C PHE A 191 16.33 3.16 -5.97
N LEU A 192 16.57 2.55 -7.13
CA LEU A 192 16.63 1.08 -7.27
C LEU A 192 17.80 0.47 -6.48
N ASN A 193 18.81 1.29 -6.16
CA ASN A 193 19.97 0.89 -5.36
C ASN A 193 19.85 1.30 -3.89
N TYR A 194 18.77 1.96 -3.49
CA TYR A 194 18.53 2.35 -2.10
C TYR A 194 18.46 1.11 -1.18
N LYS A 195 19.10 1.20 -0.02
CA LYS A 195 19.13 0.12 1.00
C LYS A 195 18.72 0.59 2.39
N SER A 196 19.14 1.76 2.81
CA SER A 196 18.85 2.29 4.15
C SER A 196 19.08 3.81 4.25
N GLY A 197 18.57 4.41 5.33
CA GLY A 197 18.73 5.84 5.66
C GLY A 197 17.59 6.72 5.14
N ILE A 198 17.90 7.97 4.82
CA ILE A 198 16.94 8.90 4.20
C ILE A 198 17.25 9.00 2.72
N TYR A 199 16.39 8.42 1.88
CA TYR A 199 16.51 8.57 0.43
C TYR A 199 16.40 10.05 0.01
N ARG A 200 17.31 10.47 -0.85
CA ARG A 200 17.24 11.71 -1.63
C ARG A 200 17.73 11.41 -3.02
N TYR A 201 17.02 11.92 -4.01
CA TYR A 201 17.49 11.86 -5.40
C TYR A 201 18.84 12.56 -5.52
N THR A 202 19.77 11.90 -6.21
CA THR A 202 21.13 12.38 -6.47
C THR A 202 21.49 12.30 -7.94
N THR A 203 21.13 11.21 -8.62
CA THR A 203 21.53 10.97 -10.01
C THR A 203 20.64 9.94 -10.70
N GLY A 204 20.79 9.81 -12.01
CA GLY A 204 20.07 8.85 -12.83
C GLY A 204 18.80 9.39 -13.45
N SER A 205 18.32 8.65 -14.45
CA SER A 205 17.14 9.02 -15.23
C SER A 205 15.85 8.70 -14.50
N PHE A 206 14.76 9.36 -14.92
CA PHE A 206 13.41 9.01 -14.47
C PHE A 206 13.04 7.60 -14.95
N VAL A 207 12.56 6.76 -14.03
CA VAL A 207 12.16 5.37 -14.29
C VAL A 207 10.64 5.25 -14.37
N GLY A 208 9.91 5.96 -13.50
CA GLY A 208 8.46 5.87 -13.45
C GLY A 208 7.88 6.34 -12.12
N GLU A 209 6.60 6.08 -11.93
CA GLU A 209 5.89 6.40 -10.69
C GLU A 209 5.68 5.15 -9.83
N HIS A 210 5.65 5.33 -8.51
CA HIS A 210 5.33 4.27 -7.55
C HIS A 210 4.42 4.79 -6.45
N TYR A 211 3.40 4.01 -6.11
CA TYR A 211 2.47 4.33 -5.04
C TYR A 211 2.95 3.70 -3.74
N VAL A 212 2.87 4.48 -2.68
CA VAL A 212 3.34 4.11 -1.35
C VAL A 212 2.32 4.51 -0.30
N ARG A 213 2.33 3.76 0.79
CA ARG A 213 1.62 4.09 2.01
C ARG A 213 2.56 4.83 2.95
N ILE A 214 2.23 6.08 3.28
CA ILE A 214 2.96 6.88 4.26
C ILE A 214 2.34 6.63 5.64
N ILE A 215 3.13 6.02 6.52
CA ILE A 215 2.70 5.67 7.88
C ILE A 215 3.14 6.67 8.95
N GLY A 216 4.12 7.54 8.66
CA GLY A 216 4.68 8.47 9.62
C GLY A 216 5.80 9.34 9.07
N TRP A 217 6.44 10.09 9.97
CA TRP A 217 7.57 10.98 9.68
C TRP A 217 8.50 11.06 10.91
N GLY A 218 9.70 11.58 10.69
CA GLY A 218 10.69 11.75 11.75
C GLY A 218 11.91 12.52 11.27
N ILE A 219 12.84 12.75 12.18
CA ILE A 219 14.11 13.43 11.92
C ILE A 219 15.24 12.48 12.26
N GLU A 220 16.19 12.31 11.34
CA GLU A 220 17.41 11.53 11.56
C GLU A 220 18.63 12.44 11.38
N ASN A 221 19.51 12.46 12.39
CA ASN A 221 20.86 13.03 12.35
C ASN A 221 21.01 14.52 11.97
N GLU A 222 20.00 15.38 12.10
CA GLU A 222 20.05 16.86 11.93
C GLU A 222 20.81 17.41 10.69
N ARG A 223 21.12 16.59 9.67
CA ARG A 223 22.01 16.99 8.56
C ARG A 223 21.27 17.26 7.25
N LEU A 224 21.35 18.53 6.84
CA LEU A 224 21.15 18.99 5.46
C LEU A 224 22.27 18.43 4.57
N ILE A 225 22.13 17.21 4.05
CA ILE A 225 22.96 16.76 2.92
C ILE A 225 22.51 17.52 1.66
N GLY A 226 23.40 18.38 1.15
CA GLY A 226 23.24 19.12 -0.11
C GLY A 226 23.75 18.33 -1.30
#